data_AF-A0AAE1FA24-F1
#
_entry.id   AF-A0AAE1FA24-F1
#
_cell.length_a   1.000
_cell.length_b   1.000
_cell.length_c   1.000
_cell.angle_alpha   90.00
_cell.angle_beta   90.00
_cell.angle_gamma   90.00
#
_symmetry.space_group_name_H-M   'P 1'
#
loop_
_entity.id
_entity.type
_entity.pdbx_description
1 polymer ?
#
loop_
_entity_poly.entity_id
_entity_poly.type
_entity_poly.pdbx_seq_one_letter_code
_entity_poly.pdbx_strand_id
1 'polypeptide(L)'
;MDLSVENLKAQAVALNLEGEDIVKFIFSQQEIVREEKARDRELQMAQLDLERERERFAAEKHRLQLELEAEKHRLQLEHDLQMAQLTKTSTNTQWSSAGSLDVSNSSLPVYKEGEDIDLYLLRFERAASLLKVDKDNYAMTLGILLRGKYADVYNNLPADVTKNYQLLRKALLKGFRVTSDMHRHNFRALKISAGENYEDFSALLGCLFDQWIDSYGIDHSFDSLRSYMILDQFLASLTPDVRVYIKEHNARTLEDAVALADKWSSSAHQNSHTRSSQSPLRVKISGAIPKTTDQPQTSRSNSPQSRPSSFVKQDHSKLICHGCGKRGHIRPHCPQRGRDNSPVCEDNLNKKE
;
A
#
# COMPACT_ATOMS: atom_id res chain seq x y z
N MET A 1 30.21 49.64 37.96
CA MET A 1 29.54 50.56 38.89
C MET A 1 29.92 50.17 40.29
N ASP A 2 30.34 51.11 41.13
CA ASP A 2 30.76 50.81 42.49
C ASP A 2 29.53 50.68 43.40
N LEU A 3 29.17 49.42 43.68
CA LEU A 3 27.90 48.98 44.30
C LEU A 3 27.92 49.00 45.83
N SER A 4 28.81 49.79 46.43
CA SER A 4 28.80 50.00 47.87
C SER A 4 27.42 50.50 48.32
N VAL A 5 26.94 49.96 49.44
CA VAL A 5 25.66 50.34 50.05
C VAL A 5 25.61 51.85 50.31
N GLU A 6 26.76 52.47 50.57
CA GLU A 6 26.91 53.92 50.75
C GLU A 6 26.63 54.71 49.47
N ASN A 7 27.07 54.22 48.31
CA ASN A 7 26.80 54.85 47.02
C ASN A 7 25.33 54.72 46.63
N LEU A 8 24.73 53.54 46.84
CA LEU A 8 23.30 53.32 46.57
C LEU A 8 22.42 54.14 47.51
N LYS A 9 22.85 54.34 48.75
CA LYS A 9 22.17 55.22 49.72
C LYS A 9 22.26 56.69 49.32
N ALA A 10 23.43 57.16 48.88
CA ALA A 10 23.60 58.52 48.38
C ALA A 10 22.73 58.78 47.12
N GLN A 11 22.62 57.78 46.25
CA GLN A 11 21.78 57.83 45.05
C GLN A 11 20.28 57.84 45.38
N ALA A 12 19.85 57.07 46.38
CA ALA A 12 18.46 57.08 46.86
C ALA A 12 18.07 58.43 47.49
N VAL A 13 18.97 59.03 48.27
CA VAL A 13 18.76 60.37 48.86
C VAL A 13 18.72 61.45 47.78
N ALA A 14 19.55 61.35 46.74
CA ALA A 14 19.52 62.25 45.59
C ALA A 14 18.21 62.15 44.77
N LEU A 15 17.49 61.03 44.90
CA LEU A 15 16.16 60.81 44.31
C LEU A 15 15.01 61.23 45.25
N ASN A 16 15.29 61.92 46.36
CA ASN A 16 14.33 62.33 47.40
C ASN A 16 13.54 61.17 48.03
N LEU A 17 14.13 59.98 48.11
CA LEU A 17 13.54 58.86 48.84
C LEU A 17 13.88 59.01 50.33
N GLU A 18 12.94 58.70 51.22
CA GLU A 18 13.11 58.82 52.67
C GLU A 18 12.81 57.52 53.41
N GLY A 19 13.43 57.34 54.58
CA GLY A 19 13.12 56.25 55.51
C GLY A 19 13.15 54.85 54.89
N GLU A 20 12.00 54.19 54.86
CA GLU A 20 11.82 52.81 54.40
C GLU A 20 12.01 52.65 52.88
N ASP A 21 11.79 53.71 52.10
CA ASP A 21 11.86 53.66 50.65
C ASP A 21 13.31 53.60 50.13
N ILE A 22 14.26 54.16 50.88
CA ILE A 22 15.70 54.00 50.62
C ILE A 22 16.11 52.52 50.75
N VAL A 23 15.59 51.83 51.77
CA VAL A 23 15.91 50.42 52.02
C VAL A 23 15.36 49.54 50.90
N LYS A 24 14.10 49.77 50.48
CA LYS A 24 13.48 49.09 49.34
C LYS A 24 14.26 49.33 48.04
N PHE A 25 14.70 50.56 47.78
CA PHE A 25 15.53 50.89 46.62
C PHE A 25 16.85 50.13 46.61
N ILE A 26 17.58 50.09 47.74
CA ILE A 26 18.87 49.39 47.84
C ILE A 26 18.68 47.89 47.60
N PHE A 27 17.67 47.26 48.22
CA PHE A 27 17.39 45.84 48.00
C PHE A 27 17.02 45.55 46.55
N SER A 28 16.16 46.37 45.94
CA SER A 28 15.78 46.24 44.52
C SER A 28 17.00 46.36 43.60
N GLN A 29 17.88 47.34 43.82
CA GLN A 29 19.11 47.49 43.02
C GLN A 29 20.07 46.30 43.20
N GLN A 30 20.21 45.79 44.42
CA GLN A 30 21.03 44.60 44.68
C GLN A 30 20.44 43.32 44.07
N GLU A 31 19.12 43.22 44.01
CA GLU A 31 18.40 42.10 43.39
C GLU A 31 18.58 42.12 41.86
N ILE A 32 18.40 43.28 41.22
CA ILE A 32 18.67 43.48 39.79
C ILE A 32 20.10 43.05 39.44
N VAL A 33 21.10 43.43 40.24
CA VAL A 33 22.49 43.05 39.99
C VAL A 33 22.75 41.57 40.25
N ARG A 34 22.07 40.95 41.22
CA ARG A 34 22.16 39.50 41.45
C ARG A 34 21.56 38.71 40.29
N GLU A 35 20.42 39.15 39.78
CA GLU A 35 19.76 38.58 38.61
C GLU A 35 20.59 38.78 37.34
N GLU A 36 21.17 39.96 37.12
CA GLU A 36 22.06 40.21 35.98
C GLU A 36 23.28 39.30 36.00
N LYS A 37 23.94 39.17 37.15
CA LYS A 37 25.04 38.21 37.32
C LYS A 37 24.61 36.76 37.18
N ALA A 38 23.36 36.42 37.53
CA ALA A 38 22.83 35.08 37.32
C ALA A 38 22.59 34.81 35.84
N ARG A 39 21.97 35.74 35.12
CA ARG A 39 21.78 35.70 33.66
C ARG A 39 23.12 35.60 32.92
N ASP A 40 24.14 36.34 33.34
CA ASP A 40 25.45 36.27 32.71
C ASP A 40 26.11 34.89 32.88
N ARG A 41 25.99 34.28 34.07
CA ARG A 41 26.47 32.91 34.32
C ARG A 41 25.69 31.88 33.50
N GLU A 42 24.38 32.04 33.39
CA GLU A 42 23.52 31.17 32.57
C GLU A 42 23.88 31.28 31.09
N LEU A 43 24.07 32.49 30.57
CA LEU A 43 24.52 32.72 29.20
C LEU A 43 25.90 32.11 28.94
N GLN A 44 26.84 32.26 29.88
CA GLN A 44 28.17 31.66 29.78
C GLN A 44 28.11 30.13 29.78
N MET A 45 27.26 29.54 30.63
CA MET A 45 27.07 28.08 30.68
C MET A 45 26.43 27.57 29.39
N ALA A 46 25.40 28.25 28.89
CA ALA A 46 24.73 27.92 27.63
C ALA A 46 25.68 28.02 26.42
N GLN A 47 26.58 29.00 26.40
CA GLN A 47 27.61 29.11 25.37
C GLN A 47 28.57 27.91 25.39
N LEU A 48 29.04 27.50 26.58
CA LEU A 48 29.90 26.34 26.74
C LEU A 48 29.19 25.01 26.41
N ASP A 49 27.89 24.90 26.68
CA ASP A 49 27.08 23.75 26.26
C ASP A 49 26.98 23.68 24.74
N LEU A 50 26.66 24.79 24.07
CA LEU A 50 26.58 24.85 22.62
C LEU A 50 27.93 24.54 21.94
N GLU A 51 29.04 25.01 22.51
CA GLU A 51 30.38 24.68 22.03
C GLU A 51 30.67 23.18 22.15
N ARG A 52 30.38 22.58 23.31
CA ARG A 52 30.50 21.13 23.50
C ARG A 52 29.61 20.33 22.55
N GLU A 53 28.40 20.78 22.26
CA GLU A 53 27.53 20.12 21.28
C GLU A 53 28.09 20.21 19.86
N ARG A 54 28.65 21.37 19.46
CA ARG A 54 29.31 21.54 18.16
C ARG A 54 30.52 20.63 18.03
N GLU A 55 31.35 20.52 19.07
CA GLU A 55 32.50 19.61 19.09
C GLU A 55 32.06 18.15 18.97
N ARG A 56 31.03 17.73 19.70
CA ARG A 56 30.48 16.38 19.59
C ARG A 56 29.96 16.09 18.19
N PHE A 57 29.23 17.02 17.60
CA PHE A 57 28.71 16.87 16.25
C PHE A 57 29.85 16.81 15.21
N ALA A 58 30.89 17.64 15.37
CA ALA A 58 32.06 17.62 14.51
C ALA A 58 32.84 16.30 14.64
N ALA A 59 33.03 15.80 15.86
CA ALA A 59 33.69 14.53 16.13
C ALA A 59 32.90 13.34 15.55
N GLU A 60 31.58 13.33 15.71
CA GLU A 60 30.69 12.31 15.15
C GLU A 60 30.75 12.31 13.61
N LYS A 61 30.67 13.50 12.99
CA LYS A 61 30.80 13.65 11.54
C LYS A 61 32.15 13.14 11.04
N HIS A 62 33.24 13.47 11.73
CA HIS A 62 34.57 13.00 11.38
C HIS A 62 34.69 11.47 11.53
N ARG A 63 34.09 10.88 12.57
CA ARG A 63 34.04 9.42 12.76
C ARG A 63 33.33 8.73 11.59
N LEU A 64 32.15 9.23 11.21
CA LEU A 64 31.39 8.69 10.08
C LEU A 64 32.14 8.81 8.74
N GLN A 65 32.89 9.90 8.53
CA GLN A 65 33.73 10.05 7.35
C GLN A 65 34.83 8.99 7.29
N LEU A 66 35.54 8.75 8.40
CA LEU A 66 36.56 7.71 8.47
C LEU A 66 35.98 6.31 8.25
N GLU A 67 34.80 6.03 8.79
CA GLU A 67 34.11 4.75 8.59
C GLU A 67 33.72 4.53 7.13
N LEU A 68 33.17 5.55 6.47
CA LEU A 68 32.84 5.51 5.05
C LEU A 68 34.10 5.32 4.18
N GLU A 69 35.20 5.97 4.51
CA GLU A 69 36.48 5.79 3.81
C GLU A 69 37.05 4.39 4.01
N ALA A 70 36.99 3.85 5.23
CA ALA A 70 37.40 2.48 5.52
C ALA A 70 36.54 1.45 4.79
N GLU A 71 35.22 1.66 4.71
CA GLU A 71 34.31 0.79 3.96
C GLU A 71 34.61 0.83 2.45
N LYS A 72 34.79 2.03 1.88
CA LYS A 72 35.20 2.19 0.47
C LYS A 72 36.50 1.45 0.18
N HIS A 73 37.49 1.59 1.07
CA HIS A 73 38.76 0.89 0.93
C HIS A 73 38.59 -0.63 1.02
N ARG A 74 37.72 -1.12 1.92
CA ARG A 74 37.41 -2.55 2.05
C ARG A 74 36.76 -3.09 0.77
N LEU A 75 35.77 -2.39 0.22
CA LEU A 75 35.12 -2.77 -1.03
C LEU A 75 36.08 -2.75 -2.22
N GLN A 76 37.00 -1.77 -2.25
CA GLN A 76 38.04 -1.71 -3.27
C GLN A 76 38.97 -2.93 -3.21
N LEU A 77 39.44 -3.30 -2.01
CA LEU A 77 40.26 -4.49 -1.82
C LEU A 77 39.51 -5.77 -2.23
N GLU A 78 38.22 -5.88 -1.91
CA GLU A 78 37.40 -7.02 -2.31
C GLU A 78 37.27 -7.12 -3.83
N HIS A 79 37.03 -5.99 -4.50
CA HIS A 79 37.00 -5.91 -5.95
C HIS A 79 38.35 -6.32 -6.57
N ASP A 80 39.46 -5.80 -6.05
CA ASP A 80 40.80 -6.12 -6.53
C ASP A 80 41.12 -7.61 -6.33
N LEU A 81 40.70 -8.21 -5.20
CA LEU A 81 40.83 -9.64 -4.94
C LEU A 81 40.00 -10.48 -5.91
N GLN A 82 38.75 -10.08 -6.18
CA GLN A 82 37.88 -10.75 -7.15
C GLN A 82 38.50 -10.70 -8.56
N MET A 83 39.04 -9.56 -8.97
CA MET A 83 39.73 -9.39 -10.24
C MET A 83 41.02 -10.24 -10.31
N ALA A 84 41.78 -10.34 -9.21
CA ALA A 84 42.96 -11.19 -9.13
C ALA A 84 42.64 -12.70 -9.15
N GLN A 85 41.48 -13.11 -8.61
CA GLN A 85 40.99 -14.48 -8.73
C GLN A 85 40.63 -14.82 -10.18
N LEU A 86 39.94 -13.91 -10.87
CA LEU A 86 39.60 -14.06 -12.30
C LEU A 86 40.85 -14.15 -13.18
N THR A 87 41.89 -13.34 -12.92
CA THR A 87 43.16 -13.43 -13.68
C THR A 87 43.95 -14.71 -13.38
N LYS A 88 43.96 -15.20 -12.13
CA LYS A 88 44.57 -16.52 -11.79
C LYS A 88 43.86 -17.70 -12.43
N THR A 89 42.54 -17.63 -12.63
CA THR A 89 41.82 -18.65 -13.41
C THR A 89 42.12 -18.56 -14.91
N SER A 90 42.55 -17.40 -15.42
CA SER A 90 42.97 -17.21 -16.81
C SER A 90 44.44 -17.56 -17.10
N THR A 91 45.33 -17.63 -16.10
CA THR A 91 46.76 -17.94 -16.32
C THR A 91 47.13 -19.42 -16.26
N ASN A 92 46.16 -20.32 -16.02
CA ASN A 92 46.36 -21.78 -16.12
C ASN A 92 45.59 -22.43 -17.30
N THR A 93 45.39 -21.70 -18.39
CA THR A 93 45.04 -22.31 -19.68
C THR A 93 46.24 -22.25 -20.60
N GLN A 94 47.16 -23.19 -20.37
CA GLN A 94 48.11 -23.62 -21.38
C GLN A 94 47.32 -24.02 -22.62
N TRP A 95 47.63 -23.37 -23.74
CA TRP A 95 47.11 -23.70 -25.06
C TRP A 95 47.53 -25.12 -25.42
N SER A 96 46.70 -26.08 -25.04
CA SER A 96 46.70 -27.43 -25.58
C SER A 96 45.63 -27.48 -26.66
N SER A 97 46.10 -27.52 -27.90
CA SER A 97 45.31 -27.87 -29.07
C SER A 97 44.76 -29.29 -28.90
N ALA A 98 43.52 -29.42 -28.44
CA ALA A 98 42.56 -30.47 -28.82
C ALA A 98 41.34 -30.38 -27.90
N GLY A 99 40.21 -29.99 -28.49
CA GLY A 99 38.94 -29.93 -27.81
C GLY A 99 38.04 -28.98 -28.57
N SER A 100 37.50 -29.46 -29.70
CA SER A 100 36.23 -28.96 -30.22
C SER A 100 35.33 -28.73 -29.01
N LEU A 101 35.06 -27.46 -28.68
CA LEU A 101 34.03 -27.18 -27.68
C LEU A 101 32.78 -27.81 -28.27
N ASP A 102 32.30 -28.84 -27.60
CA ASP A 102 31.07 -29.49 -27.98
C ASP A 102 29.94 -28.51 -27.69
N VAL A 103 29.67 -27.62 -28.67
CA VAL A 103 28.52 -26.71 -28.76
C VAL A 103 27.25 -27.54 -29.04
N SER A 104 27.15 -28.68 -28.38
CA SER A 104 26.10 -29.67 -28.54
C SER A 104 25.03 -29.54 -27.44
N ASN A 105 25.16 -28.52 -26.59
CA ASN A 105 24.18 -28.15 -25.58
C ASN A 105 23.88 -26.64 -25.52
N SER A 106 24.07 -25.93 -26.64
CA SER A 106 23.69 -24.51 -26.76
C SER A 106 22.18 -24.35 -26.92
N SER A 107 21.43 -24.63 -25.85
CA SER A 107 20.00 -24.34 -25.79
C SER A 107 19.78 -22.84 -25.61
N LEU A 108 18.79 -22.32 -26.32
CA LEU A 108 18.29 -20.98 -26.07
C LEU A 108 17.68 -20.88 -24.66
N PRO A 109 17.72 -19.68 -24.05
CA PRO A 109 17.21 -19.46 -22.71
C PRO A 109 15.69 -19.65 -22.65
N VAL A 110 15.24 -20.58 -21.81
CA VAL A 110 13.82 -20.76 -21.48
C VAL A 110 13.36 -19.64 -20.54
N TYR A 111 12.15 -19.13 -20.75
CA TYR A 111 11.55 -18.12 -19.86
C TYR A 111 11.34 -18.71 -18.46
N LYS A 112 11.77 -17.98 -17.43
CA LYS A 112 11.51 -18.33 -16.02
C LYS A 112 10.36 -17.50 -15.49
N GLU A 113 9.40 -18.16 -14.85
CA GLU A 113 8.25 -17.49 -14.25
C GLU A 113 8.69 -16.51 -13.16
N GLY A 114 8.34 -15.23 -13.32
CA GLY A 114 8.79 -14.13 -12.45
C GLY A 114 9.93 -13.27 -13.02
N GLU A 115 10.60 -13.71 -14.10
CA GLU A 115 11.59 -12.87 -14.80
C GLU A 115 10.89 -11.74 -15.58
N ASP A 116 11.55 -10.58 -15.62
CA ASP A 116 11.15 -9.45 -16.47
C ASP A 116 11.17 -9.86 -17.94
N ILE A 117 10.04 -9.67 -18.63
CA ILE A 117 9.87 -10.10 -20.01
C ILE A 117 10.69 -9.28 -21.00
N ASP A 118 10.88 -7.98 -20.77
CA ASP A 118 11.73 -7.14 -21.60
C ASP A 118 13.19 -7.60 -21.52
N LEU A 119 13.67 -7.89 -20.30
CA LEU A 119 15.03 -8.39 -20.08
C LEU A 119 15.21 -9.80 -20.67
N TYR A 120 14.23 -10.67 -20.50
CA TYR A 120 14.23 -12.00 -21.09
C TYR A 120 14.30 -11.95 -22.63
N LEU A 121 13.45 -11.12 -23.27
CA LEU A 121 13.42 -10.99 -24.72
C LEU A 121 14.76 -10.47 -25.25
N LEU A 122 15.39 -9.52 -24.57
CA LEU A 122 16.73 -9.03 -24.93
C LEU A 122 17.78 -10.14 -24.86
N ARG A 123 17.73 -10.97 -23.81
CA ARG A 123 18.64 -12.12 -23.64
C ARG A 123 18.40 -13.19 -24.70
N PHE A 124 17.15 -13.46 -25.05
CA PHE A 124 16.77 -14.33 -26.15
C PHE A 124 17.36 -13.83 -27.48
N GLU A 125 17.20 -12.54 -27.81
CA GLU A 125 17.72 -11.96 -29.06
C GLU A 125 19.24 -12.07 -29.17
N ARG A 126 19.96 -11.81 -28.06
CA ARG A 126 21.42 -11.94 -27.99
C ARG A 126 21.85 -13.40 -28.17
N ALA A 127 21.19 -14.33 -27.48
CA ALA A 127 21.50 -15.76 -27.59
C ALA A 127 21.18 -16.31 -28.99
N ALA A 128 20.04 -15.95 -29.57
CA ALA A 128 19.63 -16.32 -30.93
C ALA A 128 20.60 -15.77 -31.98
N SER A 129 21.10 -14.54 -31.80
CA SER A 129 22.10 -13.94 -32.69
C SER A 129 23.44 -14.68 -32.63
N LEU A 130 23.89 -15.05 -31.42
CA LEU A 130 25.13 -15.83 -31.23
C LEU A 130 25.03 -17.23 -31.83
N LEU A 131 23.84 -17.85 -31.76
CA LEU A 131 23.55 -19.16 -32.33
C LEU A 131 23.14 -19.11 -33.82
N LYS A 132 23.19 -17.93 -34.45
CA LYS A 132 22.84 -17.72 -35.86
C LYS A 132 21.46 -18.29 -36.24
N VAL A 133 20.49 -18.16 -35.32
CA VAL A 133 19.10 -18.52 -35.61
C VAL A 133 18.57 -17.55 -36.68
N ASP A 134 17.86 -18.09 -37.67
CA ASP A 134 17.22 -17.24 -38.67
C ASP A 134 16.15 -16.36 -38.02
N LYS A 135 16.10 -15.07 -38.40
CA LYS A 135 15.13 -14.10 -37.89
C LYS A 135 13.70 -14.53 -38.18
N ASP A 136 13.48 -15.24 -39.29
CA ASP A 136 12.16 -15.80 -39.64
C ASP A 136 11.71 -16.87 -38.64
N ASN A 137 12.67 -17.56 -38.00
CA ASN A 137 12.42 -18.59 -37.00
C ASN A 137 12.36 -18.04 -35.57
N TYR A 138 12.63 -16.75 -35.33
CA TYR A 138 12.63 -16.17 -33.98
C TYR A 138 11.26 -16.33 -33.30
N ALA A 139 10.17 -16.12 -34.04
CA ALA A 139 8.83 -16.14 -33.48
C ALA A 139 8.44 -17.56 -33.01
N MET A 140 8.70 -18.56 -33.86
CA MET A 140 8.48 -19.97 -33.54
C MET A 140 9.35 -20.42 -32.36
N THR A 141 10.63 -20.05 -32.39
CA THR A 141 11.59 -20.46 -31.37
C THR A 141 11.27 -19.83 -30.01
N LEU A 142 10.90 -18.55 -30.00
CA LEU A 142 10.44 -17.87 -28.79
C LEU A 142 9.20 -18.56 -28.21
N GLY A 143 8.20 -18.91 -29.03
CA GLY A 143 6.99 -19.59 -28.59
C GLY A 143 7.24 -20.89 -27.81
N ILE A 144 8.22 -21.69 -28.23
CA ILE A 144 8.60 -22.96 -27.57
C ILE A 144 9.30 -22.72 -26.23
N LEU A 145 9.92 -21.55 -26.04
CA LEU A 145 10.71 -21.20 -24.85
C LEU A 145 9.89 -20.44 -23.80
N LEU A 146 8.70 -19.93 -24.15
CA LEU A 146 7.80 -19.31 -23.19
C LEU A 146 7.22 -20.35 -22.21
N ARG A 147 6.96 -19.90 -20.99
CA ARG A 147 6.36 -20.71 -19.91
C ARG A 147 5.33 -19.89 -19.14
N GLY A 148 4.44 -20.59 -18.44
CA GLY A 148 3.39 -20.00 -17.60
C GLY A 148 2.55 -18.96 -18.35
N LYS A 149 2.35 -17.82 -17.72
CA LYS A 149 1.49 -16.73 -18.22
C LYS A 149 1.78 -16.24 -19.65
N TYR A 150 3.04 -16.31 -20.12
CA TYR A 150 3.38 -15.89 -21.49
C TYR A 150 3.11 -16.98 -22.53
N ALA A 151 3.16 -18.26 -22.14
CA ALA A 151 2.72 -19.35 -23.00
C ALA A 151 1.19 -19.29 -23.21
N ASP A 152 0.44 -18.94 -22.17
CA ASP A 152 -1.02 -18.73 -22.26
C ASP A 152 -1.37 -17.58 -23.21
N VAL A 153 -0.64 -16.45 -23.12
CA VAL A 153 -0.82 -15.33 -24.07
C VAL A 153 -0.47 -15.78 -25.49
N TYR A 154 0.65 -16.48 -25.69
CA TYR A 154 1.04 -17.01 -26.99
C TYR A 154 -0.05 -17.89 -27.62
N ASN A 155 -0.66 -18.79 -26.85
CA ASN A 155 -1.71 -19.70 -27.32
C ASN A 155 -3.02 -18.98 -27.71
N ASN A 156 -3.27 -17.79 -27.14
CA ASN A 156 -4.46 -16.99 -27.44
C ASN A 156 -4.26 -15.99 -28.58
N LEU A 157 -3.04 -15.87 -29.12
CA LEU A 157 -2.76 -14.96 -30.24
C LEU A 157 -3.07 -15.61 -31.60
N PRO A 158 -3.57 -14.84 -32.57
CA PRO A 158 -3.81 -15.35 -33.92
C PRO A 158 -2.50 -15.71 -34.63
N ALA A 159 -2.57 -16.69 -35.54
CA ALA A 159 -1.40 -17.21 -36.26
C ALA A 159 -0.60 -16.14 -37.01
N ASP A 160 -1.27 -15.08 -37.48
CA ASP A 160 -0.61 -13.98 -38.20
C ASP A 160 0.30 -13.14 -37.29
N VAL A 161 0.02 -13.12 -35.98
CA VAL A 161 0.82 -12.45 -34.96
C VAL A 161 1.97 -13.36 -34.48
N THR A 162 1.71 -14.65 -34.28
CA THR A 162 2.74 -15.60 -33.78
C THR A 162 3.78 -16.00 -34.83
N LYS A 163 3.52 -15.75 -36.12
CA LYS A 163 4.51 -15.91 -37.21
C LYS A 163 5.50 -14.76 -37.31
N ASN A 164 5.14 -13.55 -36.87
CA ASN A 164 5.99 -12.38 -36.99
C ASN A 164 6.59 -12.01 -35.63
N TYR A 165 7.90 -12.14 -35.50
CA TYR A 165 8.60 -11.88 -34.24
C TYR A 165 8.33 -10.47 -33.68
N GLN A 166 8.27 -9.45 -34.53
CA GLN A 166 8.03 -8.07 -34.09
C GLN A 166 6.61 -7.86 -33.56
N LEU A 167 5.62 -8.52 -34.18
CA LEU A 167 4.23 -8.48 -33.70
C LEU A 167 4.08 -9.30 -32.42
N LEU A 168 4.68 -10.49 -32.36
CA LEU A 168 4.69 -11.33 -31.16
C LEU A 168 5.37 -10.62 -29.99
N ARG A 169 6.54 -10.02 -30.20
CA ARG A 169 7.27 -9.22 -29.19
C ARG A 169 6.36 -8.12 -28.64
N LYS A 170 5.74 -7.32 -29.53
CA LYS A 170 4.80 -6.27 -29.12
C LYS A 170 3.59 -6.83 -28.38
N ALA A 171 3.06 -7.98 -28.79
CA ALA A 171 1.91 -8.61 -28.15
C ALA A 171 2.24 -9.16 -26.75
N LEU A 172 3.41 -9.77 -26.57
CA LEU A 172 3.88 -10.25 -25.27
C LEU A 172 4.14 -9.09 -24.30
N LEU A 173 4.76 -8.01 -24.80
CA LEU A 173 4.97 -6.79 -24.02
C LEU A 173 3.67 -6.07 -23.71
N LYS A 174 2.72 -6.03 -24.65
CA LYS A 174 1.40 -5.38 -24.45
C LYS A 174 0.50 -6.20 -23.52
N GLY A 175 0.51 -7.53 -23.64
CA GLY A 175 -0.26 -8.44 -22.80
C GLY A 175 0.17 -8.42 -21.33
N PHE A 176 1.40 -7.96 -21.06
CA PHE A 176 1.96 -7.85 -19.72
C PHE A 176 2.64 -6.52 -19.44
N ARG A 177 2.22 -5.42 -20.07
CA ARG A 177 2.42 -4.12 -19.44
C ARG A 177 1.73 -4.24 -18.09
N VAL A 178 2.51 -4.35 -17.03
CA VAL A 178 1.97 -4.36 -15.67
C VAL A 178 1.28 -3.01 -15.56
N THR A 179 -0.05 -3.01 -15.68
CA THR A 179 -0.81 -1.79 -15.55
C THR A 179 -0.65 -1.31 -14.11
N SER A 180 -0.82 -0.02 -13.89
CA SER A 180 -0.74 0.53 -12.54
C SER A 180 -1.75 -0.17 -11.59
N ASP A 181 -2.88 -0.63 -12.14
CA ASP A 181 -3.86 -1.50 -11.47
C ASP A 181 -3.33 -2.91 -11.10
N MET A 182 -2.41 -3.48 -11.87
CA MET A 182 -1.79 -4.78 -11.58
C MET A 182 -0.73 -4.67 -10.48
N HIS A 183 0.09 -3.61 -10.47
CA HIS A 183 1.00 -3.36 -9.35
C HIS A 183 0.22 -3.21 -8.03
N ARG A 184 -0.88 -2.45 -8.07
CA ARG A 184 -1.83 -2.34 -6.95
C ARG A 184 -2.38 -3.69 -6.50
N HIS A 185 -2.79 -4.52 -7.45
CA HIS A 185 -3.30 -5.86 -7.15
C HIS A 185 -2.24 -6.73 -6.49
N ASN A 186 -1.02 -6.77 -7.04
CA ASN A 186 0.09 -7.57 -6.50
C ASN A 186 0.43 -7.16 -5.07
N PHE A 187 0.52 -5.86 -4.79
CA PHE A 187 0.73 -5.34 -3.44
C PHE A 187 -0.39 -5.79 -2.48
N ARG A 188 -1.67 -5.63 -2.86
CA ARG A 188 -2.81 -5.97 -1.98
C ARG A 188 -3.08 -7.46 -1.84
N ALA A 189 -2.68 -8.26 -2.83
CA ALA A 189 -2.89 -9.71 -2.87
C ALA A 189 -1.73 -10.49 -2.25
N LEU A 190 -0.59 -9.83 -1.95
CA LEU A 190 0.57 -10.46 -1.34
C LEU A 190 0.16 -11.07 0.02
N LYS A 191 0.51 -12.34 0.22
CA LYS A 191 0.27 -13.08 1.45
C LYS A 191 1.53 -13.81 1.84
N ILE A 192 1.81 -13.82 3.14
CA ILE A 192 2.95 -14.57 3.66
C ILE A 192 2.68 -16.07 3.56
N SER A 193 3.68 -16.81 3.08
CA SER A 193 3.64 -18.26 2.96
C SER A 193 4.23 -18.94 4.19
N ALA A 194 3.83 -20.20 4.44
CA ALA A 194 4.35 -20.95 5.57
C ALA A 194 5.87 -21.20 5.39
N GLY A 195 6.67 -20.68 6.34
CA GLY A 195 8.14 -20.82 6.32
C GLY A 195 8.89 -19.67 5.63
N GLU A 196 8.21 -18.62 5.17
CA GLU A 196 8.88 -17.41 4.68
C GLU A 196 9.48 -16.59 5.83
N ASN A 197 10.63 -15.97 5.53
CA ASN A 197 11.25 -14.99 6.41
C ASN A 197 10.44 -13.68 6.40
N TYR A 198 10.07 -13.19 7.59
CA TYR A 198 9.25 -11.98 7.73
C TYR A 198 9.97 -10.72 7.25
N GLU A 199 11.31 -10.68 7.39
CA GLU A 199 12.12 -9.55 6.93
C GLU A 199 12.08 -9.43 5.40
N ASP A 200 12.31 -10.54 4.69
CA ASP A 200 12.21 -10.59 3.23
C ASP A 200 10.79 -10.27 2.74
N PHE A 201 9.77 -10.76 3.44
CA PHE A 201 8.38 -10.43 3.13
C PHE A 201 8.11 -8.92 3.27
N SER A 202 8.60 -8.30 4.33
CA SER A 202 8.43 -6.86 4.56
C SER A 202 9.14 -6.01 3.51
N ALA A 203 10.35 -6.40 3.11
CA ALA A 203 11.11 -5.74 2.05
C ALA A 203 10.39 -5.87 0.70
N LEU A 204 9.91 -7.07 0.36
CA LEU A 204 9.14 -7.30 -0.86
C LEU A 204 7.84 -6.48 -0.88
N LEU A 205 7.14 -6.40 0.25
CA LEU A 205 5.92 -5.59 0.37
C LEU A 205 6.20 -4.10 0.13
N GLY A 206 7.30 -3.58 0.67
CA GLY A 206 7.79 -2.23 0.40
C GLY A 206 8.09 -2.00 -1.09
N CYS A 207 8.86 -2.91 -1.71
CA CYS A 207 9.17 -2.81 -3.15
C CYS A 207 7.92 -2.82 -4.04
N LEU A 208 6.93 -3.67 -3.74
CA LEU A 208 5.68 -3.72 -4.50
C LEU A 208 4.84 -2.45 -4.32
N PHE A 209 4.90 -1.84 -3.14
CA PHE A 209 4.27 -0.55 -2.90
C PHE A 209 4.91 0.56 -3.71
N ASP A 210 6.24 0.69 -3.68
CA ASP A 210 6.97 1.72 -4.42
C ASP A 210 6.70 1.59 -5.92
N GLN A 211 6.78 0.37 -6.47
CA GLN A 211 6.43 0.10 -7.87
C GLN A 211 4.99 0.51 -8.20
N TRP A 212 4.04 0.31 -7.29
CA TRP A 212 2.66 0.75 -7.49
C TRP A 212 2.56 2.28 -7.54
N ILE A 213 3.18 3.00 -6.60
CA ILE A 213 3.16 4.47 -6.57
C ILE A 213 3.85 5.05 -7.81
N ASP A 214 5.02 4.52 -8.17
CA ASP A 214 5.78 4.92 -9.35
C ASP A 214 5.00 4.71 -10.65
N SER A 215 4.26 3.60 -10.74
CA SER A 215 3.44 3.28 -11.92
C SER A 215 2.28 4.25 -12.17
N TYR A 216 1.86 5.00 -11.14
CA TYR A 216 0.86 6.07 -11.25
C TYR A 216 1.49 7.46 -11.41
N GLY A 217 2.82 7.58 -11.31
CA GLY A 217 3.54 8.84 -11.41
C GLY A 217 3.20 9.81 -10.29
N ILE A 218 2.96 9.30 -9.08
CA ILE A 218 2.65 10.10 -7.90
C ILE A 218 3.96 10.48 -7.22
N ASP A 219 4.12 11.75 -6.85
CA ASP A 219 5.29 12.17 -6.09
C ASP A 219 5.35 11.46 -4.72
N HIS A 220 6.55 11.13 -4.25
CA HIS A 220 6.78 10.54 -2.92
C HIS A 220 6.61 11.56 -1.77
N SER A 221 5.72 12.53 -1.92
CA SER A 221 5.31 13.43 -0.86
C SER A 221 4.16 12.81 -0.07
N PHE A 222 4.09 13.09 1.23
CA PHE A 222 3.00 12.61 2.08
C PHE A 222 1.63 13.09 1.56
N ASP A 223 1.53 14.34 1.11
CA ASP A 223 0.26 14.93 0.66
C ASP A 223 -0.22 14.34 -0.68
N SER A 224 0.70 14.12 -1.63
CA SER A 224 0.39 13.47 -2.92
C SER A 224 -0.08 12.03 -2.69
N LEU A 225 0.64 11.28 -1.85
CA LEU A 225 0.28 9.91 -1.50
C LEU A 225 -1.07 9.83 -0.78
N ARG A 226 -1.30 10.70 0.22
CA ARG A 226 -2.57 10.77 0.96
C ARG A 226 -3.74 11.04 0.01
N SER A 227 -3.59 12.01 -0.87
CA SER A 227 -4.63 12.39 -1.84
C SER A 227 -4.95 11.24 -2.80
N TYR A 228 -3.92 10.55 -3.30
CA TYR A 228 -4.08 9.36 -4.12
C TYR A 228 -4.78 8.22 -3.36
N MET A 229 -4.40 7.93 -2.11
CA MET A 229 -5.02 6.86 -1.32
C MET A 229 -6.51 7.12 -1.10
N ILE A 230 -6.91 8.37 -0.91
CA ILE A 230 -8.32 8.76 -0.79
C ILE A 230 -9.04 8.57 -2.14
N LEU A 231 -8.44 9.02 -3.25
CA LEU A 231 -8.99 8.80 -4.60
C LEU A 231 -9.16 7.31 -4.92
N ASP A 232 -8.15 6.49 -4.63
CA ASP A 232 -8.20 5.04 -4.85
C ASP A 232 -9.33 4.38 -4.05
N GLN A 233 -9.47 4.76 -2.79
CA GLN A 233 -10.54 4.24 -1.92
C GLN A 233 -11.92 4.73 -2.36
N PHE A 234 -12.03 5.99 -2.81
CA PHE A 234 -13.26 6.54 -3.38
C PHE A 234 -13.67 5.73 -4.62
N LEU A 235 -12.77 5.57 -5.60
CA LEU A 235 -13.02 4.77 -6.80
C LEU A 235 -13.41 3.32 -6.47
N ALA A 236 -12.81 2.72 -5.45
CA ALA A 236 -13.12 1.37 -5.00
C ALA A 236 -14.55 1.24 -4.43
N SER A 237 -15.11 2.32 -3.86
CA SER A 237 -16.46 2.36 -3.29
C SER A 237 -17.57 2.52 -4.33
N LEU A 238 -17.23 2.95 -5.55
CA LEU A 238 -18.18 3.17 -6.64
C LEU A 238 -18.55 1.87 -7.35
N THR A 239 -19.77 1.83 -7.88
CA THR A 239 -20.24 0.75 -8.78
C THR A 239 -19.38 0.66 -10.04
N PRO A 240 -19.25 -0.53 -10.66
CA PRO A 240 -18.39 -0.73 -11.84
C PRO A 240 -18.64 0.27 -12.97
N ASP A 241 -19.91 0.55 -13.29
CA ASP A 241 -20.28 1.43 -14.41
C ASP A 241 -19.77 2.88 -14.22
N VAL A 242 -19.97 3.42 -13.01
CA VAL A 242 -19.47 4.76 -12.64
C VAL A 242 -17.95 4.80 -12.66
N ARG A 243 -17.29 3.74 -12.18
CA ARG A 243 -15.82 3.64 -12.17
C ARG A 243 -15.26 3.63 -13.59
N VAL A 244 -15.88 2.87 -14.50
CA VAL A 244 -15.50 2.84 -15.92
C VAL A 244 -15.65 4.23 -16.53
N TYR A 245 -16.79 4.89 -16.32
CA TYR A 245 -17.03 6.25 -16.81
C TYR A 245 -15.94 7.25 -16.35
N ILE A 246 -15.61 7.25 -15.05
CA ILE A 246 -14.57 8.13 -14.50
C ILE A 246 -13.19 7.81 -15.10
N LYS A 247 -12.85 6.52 -15.24
CA LYS A 247 -11.59 6.07 -15.84
C LYS A 247 -11.49 6.50 -17.32
N GLU A 248 -12.56 6.39 -18.09
CA GLU A 248 -12.60 6.83 -19.50
C GLU A 248 -12.35 8.33 -19.64
N HIS A 249 -12.76 9.12 -18.64
CA HIS A 249 -12.57 10.57 -18.61
C HIS A 249 -11.23 10.99 -17.98
N ASN A 250 -10.35 10.03 -17.64
CA ASN A 250 -8.98 10.25 -17.16
C ASN A 250 -8.86 11.19 -15.94
N ALA A 251 -9.79 11.11 -14.98
CA ALA A 251 -9.66 11.88 -13.74
C ALA A 251 -8.39 11.50 -12.97
N ARG A 252 -7.57 12.51 -12.65
CA ARG A 252 -6.31 12.35 -11.90
C ARG A 252 -6.39 12.87 -10.47
N THR A 253 -7.41 13.65 -10.15
CA THR A 253 -7.62 14.24 -8.83
C THR A 253 -8.91 13.71 -8.20
N LEU A 254 -9.02 13.83 -6.87
CA LEU A 254 -10.24 13.45 -6.15
C LEU A 254 -11.41 14.34 -6.57
N GLU A 255 -11.16 15.63 -6.72
CA GLU A 255 -12.14 16.65 -7.08
C GLU A 255 -12.73 16.36 -8.47
N ASP A 256 -11.90 16.03 -9.45
CA ASP A 256 -12.36 15.65 -10.78
C ASP A 256 -13.18 14.36 -10.76
N ALA A 257 -12.74 13.37 -9.99
CA ALA A 257 -13.44 12.09 -9.88
C ALA A 257 -14.82 12.25 -9.24
N VAL A 258 -14.94 13.09 -8.20
CA VAL A 258 -16.21 13.42 -7.54
C VAL A 258 -17.12 14.18 -8.52
N ALA A 259 -16.61 15.21 -9.19
CA ALA A 259 -17.40 15.99 -10.15
C ALA A 259 -17.96 15.12 -11.29
N LEU A 260 -17.17 14.15 -11.80
CA LEU A 260 -17.62 13.19 -12.80
C LEU A 260 -18.65 12.19 -12.25
N ALA A 261 -18.49 11.72 -11.01
CA ALA A 261 -19.46 10.84 -10.37
C ALA A 261 -20.82 11.53 -10.19
N ASP A 262 -20.81 12.81 -9.79
CA ASP A 262 -22.02 13.62 -9.64
C ASP A 262 -22.67 13.92 -11.00
N LYS A 263 -21.86 14.19 -12.02
CA LYS A 263 -22.33 14.37 -13.40
C LYS A 263 -23.01 13.11 -13.94
N TRP A 264 -22.42 11.93 -13.73
CA TRP A 264 -22.99 10.65 -14.10
C TRP A 264 -24.33 10.39 -13.37
N SER A 265 -24.37 10.69 -12.07
CA SER A 265 -25.59 10.52 -11.26
C SER A 265 -26.70 11.46 -11.75
N SER A 266 -26.35 12.72 -12.04
CA SER A 266 -27.29 13.72 -12.55
C SER A 266 -27.83 13.37 -13.94
N SER A 267 -27.00 12.84 -14.84
CA SER A 267 -27.43 12.40 -16.19
C SER A 267 -28.23 11.10 -16.15
N ALA A 268 -27.88 10.16 -15.27
CA ALA A 268 -28.67 8.96 -15.02
C ALA A 268 -30.06 9.30 -14.45
N HIS A 269 -30.15 10.30 -13.58
CA HIS A 269 -31.42 10.81 -13.08
C HIS A 269 -32.24 11.57 -14.14
N GLN A 270 -31.61 12.26 -15.10
CA GLN A 270 -32.32 12.88 -16.22
C GLN A 270 -32.93 11.85 -17.18
N ASN A 271 -32.22 10.75 -17.48
CA ASN A 271 -32.78 9.63 -18.25
C ASN A 271 -33.84 8.82 -17.46
N SER A 272 -33.91 9.00 -16.14
CA SER A 272 -34.90 8.40 -15.24
C SER A 272 -36.16 9.25 -15.06
N HIS A 273 -36.28 10.45 -15.65
CA HIS A 273 -37.52 11.23 -15.60
C HIS A 273 -38.68 10.62 -16.43
N THR A 274 -38.51 9.43 -16.99
CA THR A 274 -39.62 8.58 -17.46
C THR A 274 -40.05 7.49 -16.47
N ARG A 275 -39.42 7.38 -15.28
CA ARG A 275 -39.89 6.47 -14.21
C ARG A 275 -39.80 7.10 -12.83
N SER A 276 -40.92 7.70 -12.48
CA SER A 276 -41.41 8.01 -11.13
C SER A 276 -40.86 7.11 -10.02
N SER A 277 -40.17 7.72 -9.05
CA SER A 277 -40.66 7.92 -7.68
C SER A 277 -39.48 8.19 -6.75
N GLN A 278 -39.46 9.40 -6.19
CA GLN A 278 -38.52 9.83 -5.17
C GLN A 278 -38.72 9.00 -3.89
N SER A 279 -37.63 8.48 -3.33
CA SER A 279 -37.54 8.18 -1.91
C SER A 279 -36.16 8.64 -1.42
N PRO A 280 -36.05 9.55 -0.45
CA PRO A 280 -34.75 9.96 0.07
C PRO A 280 -34.10 8.81 0.84
N LEU A 281 -32.82 8.57 0.57
CA LEU A 281 -31.99 7.63 1.32
C LEU A 281 -31.89 8.08 2.79
N ARG A 282 -32.52 7.31 3.67
CA ARG A 282 -32.41 7.42 5.13
C ARG A 282 -31.04 6.92 5.58
N VAL A 283 -30.20 7.83 6.10
CA VAL A 283 -29.01 7.48 6.88
C VAL A 283 -29.46 6.69 8.12
N LYS A 284 -29.01 5.44 8.24
CA LYS A 284 -29.19 4.62 9.45
C LYS A 284 -28.06 4.94 10.42
N ILE A 285 -28.29 5.89 11.33
CA ILE A 285 -27.55 5.95 12.59
C ILE A 285 -28.29 5.04 13.56
N SER A 286 -27.59 4.00 14.02
CA SER A 286 -28.06 3.11 15.08
C SER A 286 -28.03 3.87 16.41
N GLY A 287 -29.18 4.33 16.86
CA GLY A 287 -29.39 4.90 18.19
C GLY A 287 -30.74 4.45 18.70
N ALA A 288 -30.75 3.56 19.68
CA ALA A 288 -31.96 3.08 20.34
C ALA A 288 -32.61 4.21 21.14
N ILE A 289 -33.93 4.36 21.00
CA ILE A 289 -34.96 4.65 22.02
C ILE A 289 -36.29 4.82 21.25
N PRO A 290 -37.41 4.22 21.70
CA PRO A 290 -38.68 4.92 21.58
C PRO A 290 -39.41 5.05 22.93
N LYS A 291 -39.80 6.29 23.23
CA LYS A 291 -40.90 6.62 24.13
C LYS A 291 -42.24 6.45 23.39
N THR A 292 -43.14 5.71 24.03
CA THR A 292 -44.59 5.92 24.21
C THR A 292 -45.43 6.59 23.11
N THR A 293 -46.44 5.83 22.67
CA THR A 293 -47.88 6.19 22.60
C THR A 293 -48.27 7.42 21.78
N ASP A 294 -48.88 7.23 20.60
CA ASP A 294 -50.35 7.27 20.45
C ASP A 294 -50.82 6.79 19.07
N GLN A 295 -51.98 6.13 19.04
CA GLN A 295 -52.74 5.68 17.86
C GLN A 295 -53.77 6.77 17.49
N PRO A 296 -54.32 6.87 16.26
CA PRO A 296 -55.39 5.96 15.78
C PRO A 296 -55.31 5.60 14.26
N GLN A 297 -55.46 4.33 13.85
CA GLN A 297 -56.68 3.63 13.40
C GLN A 297 -57.23 3.99 11.99
N THR A 298 -57.48 2.91 11.22
CA THR A 298 -58.25 2.78 9.96
C THR A 298 -57.48 3.21 8.69
N SER A 299 -57.50 2.53 7.54
CA SER A 299 -58.46 1.59 6.94
C SER A 299 -57.80 0.64 5.94
N ARG A 300 -58.45 -0.51 5.74
CA ARG A 300 -58.08 -1.62 4.85
C ARG A 300 -58.18 -1.26 3.36
N SER A 301 -57.29 -1.84 2.54
CA SER A 301 -57.65 -2.37 1.22
C SER A 301 -56.59 -3.35 0.70
N ASN A 302 -57.02 -4.61 0.55
CA ASN A 302 -56.35 -5.65 -0.22
C ASN A 302 -56.27 -5.24 -1.70
N SER A 303 -55.16 -5.54 -2.38
CA SER A 303 -55.17 -6.31 -3.63
C SER A 303 -53.75 -6.76 -4.04
N PRO A 304 -53.61 -7.93 -4.68
CA PRO A 304 -52.34 -8.61 -4.88
C PRO A 304 -51.78 -8.37 -6.29
N GLN A 305 -50.48 -8.11 -6.42
CA GLN A 305 -49.80 -8.13 -7.71
C GLN A 305 -48.51 -8.96 -7.65
N SER A 306 -48.71 -10.21 -8.04
CA SER A 306 -47.73 -11.16 -8.54
C SER A 306 -46.84 -10.53 -9.61
N ARG A 307 -45.52 -10.69 -9.44
CA ARG A 307 -44.53 -10.62 -10.52
C ARG A 307 -43.77 -11.95 -10.57
N PRO A 308 -43.36 -12.41 -11.77
CA PRO A 308 -42.96 -13.79 -11.99
C PRO A 308 -41.52 -13.98 -11.52
N SER A 309 -41.31 -14.91 -10.59
CA SER A 309 -39.98 -15.39 -10.23
C SER A 309 -39.63 -16.57 -11.12
N SER A 310 -38.58 -16.39 -11.90
CA SER A 310 -37.90 -17.43 -12.66
C SER A 310 -37.54 -18.59 -11.73
N PHE A 311 -38.19 -19.72 -11.96
CA PHE A 311 -38.03 -20.98 -11.24
C PHE A 311 -36.56 -21.46 -11.27
N VAL A 312 -35.85 -21.31 -10.15
CA VAL A 312 -34.82 -22.27 -9.76
C VAL A 312 -35.48 -23.17 -8.73
N LYS A 313 -35.90 -24.38 -9.14
CA LYS A 313 -36.41 -25.40 -8.23
C LYS A 313 -35.24 -25.81 -7.31
N GLN A 314 -35.13 -25.18 -6.16
CA GLN A 314 -34.21 -25.65 -5.12
C GLN A 314 -34.78 -26.93 -4.53
N ASP A 315 -33.99 -28.00 -4.58
CA ASP A 315 -34.32 -29.30 -4.00
C ASP A 315 -34.40 -29.17 -2.47
N HIS A 316 -35.63 -29.08 -1.95
CA HIS A 316 -35.87 -28.91 -0.51
C HIS A 316 -35.72 -30.20 0.31
N SER A 317 -35.35 -31.33 -0.32
CA SER A 317 -35.20 -32.62 0.35
C SER A 317 -34.14 -32.65 1.47
N LYS A 318 -33.18 -31.70 1.43
CA LYS A 318 -32.08 -31.58 2.41
C LYS A 318 -32.31 -30.51 3.49
N LEU A 319 -33.35 -29.68 3.39
CA LEU A 319 -33.61 -28.62 4.36
C LEU A 319 -34.36 -29.18 5.57
N ILE A 320 -33.74 -29.14 6.75
CA ILE A 320 -34.34 -29.52 8.03
C ILE A 320 -34.78 -28.26 8.76
N CYS A 321 -36.02 -28.25 9.23
CA CYS A 321 -36.55 -27.13 9.99
C CYS A 321 -35.95 -27.11 11.40
N HIS A 322 -35.15 -26.08 11.73
CA HIS A 322 -34.62 -25.84 13.08
C HIS A 322 -35.69 -25.48 14.15
N GLY A 323 -36.99 -25.56 13.82
CA GLY A 323 -38.09 -25.39 14.78
C GLY A 323 -38.78 -26.69 15.15
N CYS A 324 -39.02 -27.58 14.18
CA CYS A 324 -39.77 -28.83 14.39
C CYS A 324 -39.01 -30.10 13.98
N GLY A 325 -37.79 -29.97 13.47
CA GLY A 325 -36.94 -31.09 13.05
C GLY A 325 -37.37 -31.80 11.75
N LYS A 326 -38.46 -31.40 11.10
CA LYS A 326 -38.96 -32.05 9.87
C LYS A 326 -38.24 -31.54 8.62
N ARG A 327 -38.06 -32.42 7.62
CA ARG A 327 -37.45 -32.11 6.31
C ARG A 327 -38.43 -31.37 5.39
N GLY A 328 -37.91 -30.65 4.40
CA GLY A 328 -38.68 -29.99 3.35
C GLY A 328 -38.98 -28.50 3.57
N HIS A 329 -38.62 -27.91 4.70
CA HIS A 329 -38.84 -26.48 4.97
C HIS A 329 -37.87 -25.92 6.03
N ILE A 330 -37.70 -24.60 6.05
CA ILE A 330 -36.90 -23.88 7.06
C ILE A 330 -37.81 -23.25 8.12
N ARG A 331 -37.24 -22.91 9.29
CA ARG A 331 -37.99 -22.38 10.45
C ARG A 331 -39.02 -21.32 10.07
N PRO A 332 -38.76 -20.29 9.24
CA PRO A 332 -39.75 -19.27 8.83
C PRO A 332 -41.02 -19.82 8.18
N HIS A 333 -40.92 -20.92 7.44
CA HIS A 333 -42.01 -21.55 6.70
C HIS A 333 -42.53 -22.82 7.41
N CYS A 334 -42.36 -22.89 8.73
CA CYS A 334 -42.78 -24.05 9.50
C CYS A 334 -44.29 -24.03 9.75
N PRO A 335 -45.03 -25.08 9.32
CA PRO A 335 -46.47 -25.17 9.51
C PRO A 335 -46.86 -25.38 10.99
N GLN A 336 -45.89 -25.59 11.88
CA GLN A 336 -46.09 -25.70 13.33
C GLN A 336 -45.72 -24.41 14.08
N ARG A 337 -45.40 -23.31 13.38
CA ARG A 337 -45.21 -22.00 14.04
C ARG A 337 -46.52 -21.56 14.70
N GLY A 338 -46.57 -21.63 16.03
CA GLY A 338 -47.71 -21.19 16.84
C GLY A 338 -48.32 -22.25 17.75
N ARG A 339 -47.77 -23.47 17.81
CA ARG A 339 -48.10 -24.44 18.87
C ARG A 339 -46.90 -24.61 19.77
N ASP A 340 -46.86 -23.78 20.81
CA ASP A 340 -46.01 -24.00 21.98
C ASP A 340 -46.36 -25.36 22.60
N ASN A 341 -45.34 -26.19 22.80
CA ASN A 341 -45.24 -27.10 23.93
C ASN A 341 -43.76 -27.42 24.15
N SER A 342 -43.19 -26.81 25.17
CA SER A 342 -41.97 -27.26 25.88
C SER A 342 -42.41 -28.14 27.06
N PRO A 343 -41.50 -28.80 27.79
CA PRO A 343 -40.34 -29.60 27.38
C PRO A 343 -40.38 -31.00 28.07
N VAL A 344 -39.57 -31.96 27.62
CA VAL A 344 -39.08 -33.02 28.54
C VAL A 344 -37.59 -33.20 28.29
N CYS A 345 -36.82 -32.94 29.34
CA CYS A 345 -35.43 -33.35 29.49
C CYS A 345 -35.39 -34.83 29.84
N GLU A 346 -34.57 -35.63 29.15
CA GLU A 346 -34.04 -36.86 29.73
C GLU A 346 -32.53 -36.88 29.53
N ASP A 347 -31.84 -36.69 30.65
CA ASP A 347 -30.47 -37.13 30.89
C ASP A 347 -30.36 -38.63 30.63
N ASN A 348 -29.25 -39.06 30.02
CA ASN A 348 -28.66 -40.34 30.40
C ASN A 348 -27.15 -40.33 30.20
N LEU A 349 -26.45 -40.21 31.32
CA LEU A 349 -25.14 -40.80 31.55
C LEU A 349 -25.25 -42.34 31.44
N ASN A 350 -24.36 -42.96 30.65
CA ASN A 350 -23.62 -44.17 31.05
C ASN A 350 -22.48 -44.39 30.02
N LYS A 351 -21.19 -44.28 30.33
CA LYS A 351 -20.31 -45.18 31.10
C LYS A 351 -20.25 -46.61 30.55
N LYS A 352 -19.06 -46.94 30.01
CA LYS A 352 -18.35 -48.23 29.91
C LYS A 352 -19.11 -49.42 29.31
N GLU A 353 -18.54 -49.95 28.23
CA GLU A 353 -17.69 -51.17 28.26
C GLU A 353 -16.57 -51.04 27.23
#